data_AF-A0A4U8S4P8-F1
#
_entry.id   AF-A0A4U8S4P8-F1
#
_cell.length_a   1.000
_cell.length_b   1.000
_cell.length_c   1.000
_cell.angle_alpha   90.00
_cell.angle_beta   90.00
_cell.angle_gamma   90.00
#
_symmetry.space_group_name_H-M   'P 1'
#
loop_
_entity.id
_entity.type
_entity.pdbx_description
1 polymer ?
#
loop_
_entity_poly.entity_id
_entity_poly.type
_entity_poly.pdbx_seq_one_letter_code
_entity_poly.pdbx_strand_id
1 'polypeptide(L)'
;MVERKSILNFSKFKILNQLYFDLMVIVIAGSVIGLILAFKFFAYEDVWSFFQDYFILIVLFVIMLVGLFDCLKGIRKYKEILKNHQHLDFES
;
A
#
# COMPACT_ATOMS: atom_id res chain seq x y z
N MET A 1 17.18 30.83 -10.13
CA MET A 1 16.41 30.28 -8.98
C MET A 1 15.31 29.28 -9.39
N VAL A 2 15.06 29.06 -10.69
CA VAL A 2 14.02 28.15 -11.23
C VAL A 2 14.43 26.67 -11.22
N GLU A 3 15.72 26.37 -11.41
CA GLU A 3 16.24 24.98 -11.45
C GLU A 3 16.02 24.18 -10.15
N ARG A 4 16.08 24.82 -8.97
CA ARG A 4 15.92 24.10 -7.70
C ARG A 4 14.48 23.65 -7.41
N LYS A 5 13.45 24.35 -7.93
CA LYS A 5 12.04 23.92 -7.81
C LYS A 5 11.75 22.67 -8.65
N SER A 6 12.34 22.59 -9.85
CA SER A 6 12.20 21.44 -10.78
C SER A 6 12.75 20.14 -10.17
N ILE A 7 13.95 20.18 -9.60
CA ILE A 7 14.62 18.99 -9.03
C ILE A 7 13.87 18.47 -7.80
N LEU A 8 13.34 19.37 -6.96
CA LEU A 8 12.57 18.99 -5.77
C LEU A 8 11.24 18.33 -6.13
N ASN A 9 10.58 18.78 -7.22
CA ASN A 9 9.38 18.14 -7.74
C ASN A 9 9.67 16.75 -8.34
N PHE A 10 10.80 16.58 -9.01
CA PHE A 10 11.16 15.30 -9.65
C PHE A 10 11.50 14.20 -8.64
N SER A 11 12.28 14.51 -7.59
CA SER A 11 12.62 13.53 -6.55
C SER A 11 11.39 13.12 -5.74
N LYS A 12 10.53 14.10 -5.45
CA LYS A 12 9.22 13.93 -4.85
C LYS A 12 8.35 12.99 -5.69
N PHE A 13 8.20 13.25 -6.98
CA PHE A 13 7.39 12.42 -7.88
C PHE A 13 7.92 10.99 -7.98
N LYS A 14 9.25 10.81 -7.97
CA LYS A 14 9.89 9.50 -7.96
C LYS A 14 9.55 8.68 -6.70
N ILE A 15 9.59 9.31 -5.52
CA ILE A 15 9.20 8.65 -4.25
C ILE A 15 7.72 8.27 -4.28
N LEU A 16 6.85 9.15 -4.79
CA LEU A 16 5.42 8.86 -4.90
C LEU A 16 5.15 7.70 -5.85
N ASN A 17 5.80 7.68 -7.02
CA ASN A 17 5.64 6.62 -8.00
C ASN A 17 6.13 5.28 -7.45
N GLN A 18 7.23 5.28 -6.68
CA GLN A 18 7.73 4.09 -6.00
C GLN A 18 6.74 3.61 -4.92
N LEU A 19 6.18 4.52 -4.12
CA LEU A 19 5.17 4.18 -3.11
C LEU A 19 3.88 3.62 -3.73
N TYR A 20 3.46 4.14 -4.88
CA TYR A 20 2.34 3.58 -5.65
C TYR A 20 2.65 2.19 -6.20
N PHE A 21 3.87 1.98 -6.71
CA PHE A 21 4.31 0.67 -7.19
C PHE A 21 4.34 -0.36 -6.05
N ASP A 22 4.91 0.00 -4.90
CA ASP A 22 4.92 -0.85 -3.70
C ASP A 22 3.51 -1.18 -3.22
N LEU A 23 2.61 -0.18 -3.21
CA LEU A 23 1.19 -0.39 -2.91
C LEU A 23 0.56 -1.38 -3.89
N MET A 24 0.82 -1.22 -5.20
CA MET A 24 0.27 -2.10 -6.23
C MET A 24 0.72 -3.54 -6.03
N VAL A 25 2.00 -3.75 -5.72
CA VAL A 25 2.57 -5.08 -5.44
C VAL A 25 1.92 -5.70 -4.19
N ILE A 26 1.79 -4.95 -3.10
CA ILE A 26 1.16 -5.43 -1.86
C ILE A 26 -0.32 -5.77 -2.10
N VAL A 27 -1.05 -4.95 -2.86
CA VAL A 27 -2.45 -5.22 -3.21
C VAL A 27 -2.57 -6.49 -4.03
N ILE A 28 -1.74 -6.67 -5.08
CA ILE A 28 -1.79 -7.84 -5.95
C ILE A 28 -1.42 -9.10 -5.16
N ALA A 29 -0.31 -9.08 -4.43
CA ALA A 29 0.15 -10.22 -3.63
C ALA A 29 -0.86 -10.59 -2.54
N GLY A 30 -1.39 -9.58 -1.83
CA GLY A 30 -2.43 -9.77 -0.83
C GLY A 30 -3.71 -10.34 -1.43
N SER A 31 -4.14 -9.83 -2.59
CA SER A 31 -5.34 -10.32 -3.28
C SER A 31 -5.21 -11.78 -3.70
N VAL A 32 -4.05 -12.18 -4.24
CA VAL A 32 -3.79 -13.58 -4.61
C VAL A 32 -3.85 -14.50 -3.39
N ILE A 33 -3.20 -14.12 -2.28
CA ILE A 33 -3.24 -14.89 -1.04
C ILE A 33 -4.65 -14.95 -0.45
N GLY A 34 -5.35 -13.83 -0.43
CA GLY A 34 -6.74 -13.74 0.03
C GLY A 34 -7.68 -14.62 -0.80
N LEU A 35 -7.51 -14.65 -2.12
CA LEU A 35 -8.25 -15.54 -3.02
C LEU A 35 -7.98 -17.01 -2.70
N ILE A 36 -6.71 -17.40 -2.52
CA ILE A 36 -6.33 -18.78 -2.18
C ILE A 36 -6.95 -19.17 -0.84
N LEU A 37 -6.84 -18.32 0.19
CA LEU A 37 -7.43 -18.54 1.51
C LEU A 37 -8.95 -18.66 1.42
N ALA A 38 -9.63 -17.78 0.67
CA ALA A 38 -11.08 -17.82 0.51
C ALA A 38 -11.55 -19.10 -0.19
N PHE A 39 -10.93 -19.47 -1.31
CA PHE A 39 -11.27 -20.71 -2.03
C PHE A 39 -11.04 -21.95 -1.17
N LYS A 40 -9.93 -22.00 -0.43
CA LYS A 40 -9.65 -23.11 0.48
C LYS A 40 -10.62 -23.13 1.66
N PHE A 41 -10.98 -21.98 2.20
CA PHE A 41 -11.95 -21.88 3.29
C PHE A 41 -13.31 -22.46 2.91
N PHE A 42 -13.80 -22.18 1.70
CA PHE A 42 -15.07 -22.75 1.19
C PHE A 42 -15.01 -24.27 0.95
N ALA A 43 -13.83 -24.84 0.75
CA ALA A 43 -13.65 -26.27 0.51
C ALA A 43 -13.45 -27.08 1.80
N TYR A 44 -13.21 -26.44 2.93
CA TYR A 44 -13.01 -27.11 4.22
C TYR A 44 -14.34 -27.28 4.95
N GLU A 45 -14.59 -28.49 5.45
CA GLU A 45 -15.77 -28.80 6.28
C GLU A 45 -15.63 -28.21 7.69
N ASP A 46 -14.40 -28.25 8.24
CA ASP A 46 -14.09 -27.75 9.58
C ASP A 46 -13.21 -26.49 9.55
N VAL A 47 -13.75 -25.41 10.10
CA VAL A 47 -13.07 -24.11 10.20
C VAL A 47 -11.80 -24.21 11.05
N TRP A 48 -11.81 -25.02 12.12
CA TRP A 48 -10.65 -25.17 13.01
C TRP A 48 -9.45 -25.79 12.28
N SER A 49 -9.69 -26.88 11.55
CA SER A 49 -8.67 -27.56 10.75
C SER A 49 -8.10 -26.64 9.67
N PHE A 50 -8.96 -25.82 9.04
CA PHE A 50 -8.50 -24.79 8.10
C PHE A 50 -7.54 -23.78 8.75
N PHE A 51 -7.87 -23.26 9.93
CA PHE A 51 -7.00 -22.31 10.63
C PHE A 51 -5.65 -22.93 11.02
N GLN A 52 -5.63 -24.22 11.36
CA GLN A 52 -4.40 -24.94 11.68
C GLN A 52 -3.52 -25.13 10.43
N ASP A 53 -4.10 -25.59 9.32
CA ASP A 53 -3.37 -25.90 8.09
C ASP A 53 -2.89 -24.65 7.34
N TYR A 54 -3.66 -23.55 7.42
CA TYR A 54 -3.36 -22.30 6.72
C TYR A 54 -2.90 -21.17 7.65
N PHE A 55 -2.56 -21.46 8.90
CA PHE A 55 -2.16 -20.47 9.91
C PHE A 55 -1.09 -19.50 9.39
N ILE A 56 -0.04 -20.03 8.78
CA ILE A 56 1.09 -19.24 8.25
C ILE A 56 0.64 -18.31 7.12
N LEU A 57 -0.22 -18.79 6.23
CA LEU A 57 -0.78 -18.00 5.13
C LEU A 57 -1.67 -16.87 5.66
N ILE A 58 -2.43 -17.11 6.72
CA ILE A 58 -3.24 -16.10 7.39
C ILE A 58 -2.34 -15.04 8.04
N VAL A 59 -1.28 -15.45 8.74
CA VAL A 59 -0.31 -14.51 9.33
C VAL A 59 0.33 -13.64 8.25
N LEU A 60 0.79 -14.23 7.15
CA LEU A 60 1.34 -13.50 6.01
C LEU A 60 0.33 -12.51 5.41
N PHE A 61 -0.93 -12.93 5.26
CA PHE A 61 -2.00 -12.06 4.79
C PHE A 61 -2.22 -10.85 5.71
N VAL A 62 -2.22 -11.05 7.03
CA VAL A 62 -2.32 -9.95 8.01
C VAL A 62 -1.13 -9.00 7.92
N ILE A 63 0.09 -9.51 7.79
CA ILE A 63 1.29 -8.66 7.60
C ILE A 63 1.16 -7.81 6.33
N MET A 64 0.67 -8.37 5.23
CA MET A 64 0.41 -7.61 4.01
C MET A 64 -0.65 -6.52 4.20
N LEU A 65 -1.73 -6.80 4.95
CA LEU A 65 -2.74 -5.78 5.27
C LEU A 65 -2.14 -4.63 6.08
N VAL A 66 -1.27 -4.92 7.06
CA VAL A 66 -0.57 -3.88 7.83
C VAL A 66 0.33 -3.05 6.91
N GLY A 67 1.11 -3.69 6.05
CA GLY A 67 1.95 -3.00 5.06
C GLY A 67 1.14 -2.13 4.09
N LEU A 68 -0.06 -2.58 3.71
CA LEU A 68 -0.99 -1.81 2.88
C LEU A 68 -1.45 -0.54 3.60
N PHE A 69 -1.84 -0.65 4.88
CA PHE A 69 -2.25 0.50 5.68
C PHE A 69 -1.12 1.53 5.84
N ASP A 70 0.11 1.09 6.02
CA ASP A 70 1.26 1.98 6.13
C ASP A 70 1.58 2.68 4.81
N CYS A 71 1.49 1.97 3.68
CA CYS A 71 1.62 2.59 2.36
C CYS A 71 0.53 3.63 2.10
N LEU A 72 -0.74 3.34 2.46
CA LEU A 72 -1.85 4.28 2.33
C LEU A 72 -1.67 5.52 3.22
N LYS A 73 -1.18 5.36 4.46
CA LYS A 73 -0.81 6.49 5.33
C LYS A 73 0.29 7.33 4.70
N GLY A 74 1.31 6.70 4.11
CA GLY A 74 2.37 7.36 3.37
C GLY A 74 1.84 8.22 2.22
N ILE A 75 0.93 7.66 1.41
CA ILE A 75 0.30 8.38 0.29
C ILE A 75 -0.54 9.55 0.80
N ARG A 76 -1.30 9.36 1.89
CA ARG A 76 -2.15 10.42 2.46
C ARG A 76 -1.32 11.60 2.96
N LYS A 77 -0.26 11.32 3.72
CA LYS A 77 0.68 12.34 4.21
C LYS A 77 1.35 13.07 3.05
N TYR A 78 1.69 12.34 2.00
CA TYR A 78 2.28 12.91 0.80
C TYR A 78 1.33 13.84 0.03
N LYS A 79 0.07 13.42 -0.15
CA LYS A 79 -0.98 14.22 -0.77
C LYS A 79 -1.22 15.53 -0.03
N GLU A 80 -1.14 15.51 1.30
CA GLU A 80 -1.28 16.68 2.16
C GLU A 80 -0.12 17.67 2.00
N ILE A 81 1.13 17.17 1.93
CA ILE A 81 2.32 17.99 1.64
C ILE A 81 2.21 18.64 0.25
N LEU A 82 1.72 17.91 -0.75
CA LEU A 82 1.56 18.45 -2.10
C LEU A 82 0.51 19.57 -2.15
N LYS A 83 -0.61 19.40 -1.43
CA LYS A 83 -1.69 20.39 -1.34
C LYS A 83 -1.23 21.69 -0.67
N ASN A 84 -0.45 21.61 0.40
CA ASN A 84 0.06 22.79 1.11
C ASN A 84 1.09 23.57 0.28
N HIS A 85 1.87 22.90 -0.57
CA HIS A 85 2.79 23.58 -1.48
C HIS A 85 2.08 24.30 -2.62
N GLN A 86 1.03 23.71 -3.21
CA GLN A 86 0.25 24.38 -4.24
C GLN A 86 -0.46 25.64 -3.71
N HIS A 87 -0.93 25.64 -2.46
CA HIS A 87 -1.60 26.81 -1.88
C HIS A 87 -0.65 28.00 -1.71
N LEU A 88 0.61 27.76 -1.32
CA LEU A 88 1.64 28.80 -1.17
C LEU A 88 2.07 29.42 -2.51
N ASP A 89 2.01 28.69 -3.61
CA ASP A 89 2.31 29.22 -4.96
C ASP A 89 1.15 30.06 -5.55
N PHE A 90 -0.05 30.05 -4.95
CA PHE A 90 -1.20 30.88 -5.36
C PHE A 90 -1.33 32.19 -4.54
N GLU A 91 -0.68 32.30 -3.38
CA GLU A 91 -0.70 33.49 -2.52
C GLU A 91 0.53 34.41 -2.70
N SER A 92 1.48 34.05 -3.58
CA SER A 92 2.67 34.85 -3.93
C SER A 92 2.59 35.42 -5.34
#